data_AF-A0AAD4AEJ8-F1
#
_entry.id   AF-A0AAD4AEJ8-F1
#
_cell.length_a   1.000
_cell.length_b   1.000
_cell.length_c   1.000
_cell.angle_alpha   90.00
_cell.angle_beta   90.00
_cell.angle_gamma   90.00
#
_symmetry.space_group_name_H-M   'P 1'
#
loop_
_entity.id
_entity.type
_entity.pdbx_description
1 polymer ?
#
loop_
_entity_poly.entity_id
_entity_poly.type
_entity_poly.pdbx_seq_one_letter_code
_entity_poly.pdbx_strand_id
1 'polypeptide(L)'
;MLSGSDLKAIRENAGISQVDMAAKLNCDRKTVINYEQGYFEPKVSVLLNWLSICKIDIKPLLEQVKNFRNVTAVLLTLSYFGPSIISPIYILSLLLFLLYAVFTSNRNLVSTSAILLALNITGYLLFLTDFRELIYPNIEHEPYVMGVFLIQLSSYCVIFSIFKIKVRRTDITRANFINDKVCDTAHSYILLYFIIIALLALIESTIRVVYPTFDLDIIYQNYRTLTYIGWVFTLSVLCSSLFLSRNTKSERILTRNSNARR
;
A
#
# COMPACT_ATOMS: atom_id res chain seq x y z
N MET A 1 3.69 -8.35 -8.70
CA MET A 1 3.23 -9.74 -8.48
C MET A 1 4.43 -10.67 -8.55
N LEU A 2 4.31 -11.93 -8.10
CA LEU A 2 5.35 -12.94 -8.33
C LEU A 2 5.63 -13.01 -9.83
N SER A 3 6.90 -12.93 -10.22
CA SER A 3 7.30 -13.00 -11.62
C SER A 3 7.17 -14.43 -12.16
N GLY A 4 7.09 -14.60 -13.47
CA GLY A 4 7.07 -15.92 -14.08
C GLY A 4 8.28 -16.79 -13.68
N SER A 5 9.45 -16.17 -13.56
CA SER A 5 10.66 -16.84 -13.05
C SER A 5 10.51 -17.33 -11.61
N ASP A 6 9.75 -16.62 -10.76
CA ASP A 6 9.49 -17.05 -9.38
C ASP A 6 8.57 -18.27 -9.36
N LEU A 7 7.55 -18.31 -10.22
CA LEU A 7 6.64 -19.46 -10.35
C LEU A 7 7.39 -20.73 -10.79
N LYS A 8 8.34 -20.57 -11.72
CA LYS A 8 9.21 -21.65 -12.17
C LYS A 8 10.07 -22.18 -11.03
N ALA A 9 10.73 -21.30 -10.29
CA ALA A 9 11.59 -21.68 -9.15
C ALA A 9 10.80 -22.37 -8.04
N ILE A 10 9.60 -21.88 -7.71
CA ILE A 10 8.70 -22.50 -6.72
C ILE A 10 8.29 -23.91 -7.15
N ARG A 11 7.95 -24.11 -8.43
CA ARG A 11 7.60 -25.43 -8.96
C ARG A 11 8.78 -26.39 -8.90
N GLU A 12 9.96 -25.94 -9.33
CA GLU A 12 11.19 -26.76 -9.34
C GLU A 12 11.62 -27.15 -7.93
N ASN A 13 11.55 -26.23 -6.96
CA ASN A 13 11.84 -26.51 -5.56
C ASN A 13 10.86 -27.52 -4.94
N ALA A 14 9.63 -27.58 -5.43
CA ALA A 14 8.65 -28.59 -5.03
C ALA A 14 8.84 -29.95 -5.74
N GLY A 15 9.79 -30.07 -6.67
CA GLY A 15 10.07 -31.29 -7.43
C GLY A 15 8.99 -31.65 -8.45
N ILE A 16 8.22 -30.67 -8.94
CA ILE A 16 7.08 -30.89 -9.84
C ILE A 16 7.48 -30.52 -11.27
N SER A 17 7.21 -31.36 -12.27
CA SER A 17 7.48 -31.01 -13.67
C SER A 17 6.42 -30.05 -14.23
N GLN A 18 6.70 -29.37 -15.36
CA GLN A 18 5.70 -28.52 -16.02
C GLN A 18 4.45 -29.31 -16.45
N VAL A 19 4.62 -30.58 -16.82
CA VAL A 19 3.52 -31.47 -17.23
C VAL A 19 2.69 -31.86 -16.01
N ASP A 20 3.33 -32.22 -14.90
CA ASP A 20 2.63 -32.59 -13.67
C ASP A 20 1.91 -31.41 -13.05
N MET A 21 2.49 -30.20 -13.14
CA MET A 21 1.85 -28.97 -12.68
C MET A 21 0.62 -28.65 -13.54
N ALA A 22 0.73 -28.79 -14.86
CA ALA A 22 -0.39 -28.59 -15.79
C ALA A 22 -1.55 -29.55 -15.50
N ALA A 23 -1.24 -30.84 -15.27
CA ALA A 23 -2.22 -31.85 -14.88
C ALA A 23 -2.90 -31.51 -13.55
N LYS A 24 -2.13 -31.09 -12.53
CA LYS A 24 -2.67 -30.74 -11.20
C LYS A 24 -3.48 -29.43 -11.21
N LEU A 25 -3.20 -28.52 -12.13
CA LEU A 25 -3.95 -27.27 -12.32
C LEU A 25 -5.09 -27.39 -13.34
N ASN A 26 -5.27 -28.58 -13.94
CA ASN A 26 -6.26 -28.84 -14.97
C ASN A 26 -6.16 -27.86 -16.16
N CYS A 27 -4.93 -27.59 -16.61
CA CYS A 27 -4.65 -26.70 -17.72
C CYS A 27 -3.61 -27.28 -18.68
N ASP A 28 -3.47 -26.68 -19.86
CA ASP A 28 -2.46 -27.10 -20.82
C ASP A 28 -1.04 -26.77 -20.36
N ARG A 29 -0.08 -27.63 -20.71
CA ARG A 29 1.36 -27.40 -20.46
C ARG A 29 1.82 -26.04 -21.01
N LYS A 30 1.30 -25.62 -22.16
CA LYS A 30 1.63 -24.32 -22.78
C LYS A 30 1.21 -23.15 -21.89
N THR A 31 0.11 -23.27 -21.17
CA THR A 31 -0.38 -22.26 -20.22
C THR A 31 0.57 -22.10 -19.04
N VAL A 32 1.07 -23.20 -18.49
CA VAL A 32 2.11 -23.21 -17.44
C VAL A 32 3.40 -22.54 -17.92
N ILE A 33 3.85 -22.86 -19.14
CA ILE A 33 5.04 -22.23 -19.75
C ILE A 33 4.84 -20.73 -19.90
N ASN A 34 3.67 -20.29 -20.38
CA ASN A 34 3.39 -18.87 -20.55
C ASN A 34 3.36 -18.11 -19.22
N TYR A 35 2.86 -18.74 -18.15
CA TYR A 35 2.93 -18.18 -16.80
C TYR A 35 4.37 -18.06 -16.30
N GLU A 36 5.20 -19.09 -16.51
CA GLU A 36 6.62 -19.09 -16.12
C GLU A 36 7.48 -18.12 -16.92
N GLN A 37 7.11 -17.83 -18.17
CA GLN A 37 7.80 -16.87 -19.02
C GLN A 37 7.28 -15.43 -18.84
N GLY A 38 6.21 -15.24 -18.06
CA GLY A 38 5.63 -13.92 -17.81
C GLY A 38 4.82 -13.36 -18.99
N TYR A 39 4.44 -14.19 -19.96
CA TYR A 39 3.56 -13.78 -21.07
C TYR A 39 2.13 -13.52 -20.61
N PHE A 40 1.66 -14.25 -19.58
CA PHE A 40 0.37 -14.03 -18.93
C PHE A 40 0.53 -14.13 -17.41
N GLU A 41 -0.26 -13.38 -16.66
CA GLU A 41 -0.35 -13.54 -15.21
C GLU A 41 -1.48 -14.53 -14.86
N PRO A 42 -1.23 -15.52 -13.98
CA PRO A 42 -2.28 -16.40 -13.52
C PRO A 42 -3.30 -15.64 -12.66
N LYS A 43 -4.58 -15.99 -12.79
CA LYS A 43 -5.63 -15.50 -11.88
C LYS A 43 -5.27 -15.87 -10.43
N VAL A 44 -5.72 -15.05 -9.47
CA VAL A 44 -5.43 -15.27 -8.03
C VAL A 44 -5.82 -16.68 -7.57
N SER A 45 -6.95 -17.22 -8.03
CA SER A 45 -7.37 -18.59 -7.71
C SER A 45 -6.39 -19.67 -8.22
N VAL A 46 -5.87 -19.49 -9.43
CA VAL A 46 -4.89 -20.40 -10.06
C VAL A 46 -3.55 -20.29 -9.34
N LEU A 47 -3.14 -19.07 -8.98
CA LEU A 47 -1.92 -18.80 -8.23
C LEU A 47 -1.96 -19.45 -6.83
N LEU A 48 -3.09 -19.33 -6.12
CA LEU A 48 -3.26 -19.96 -4.81
C LEU A 48 -3.24 -21.49 -4.90
N ASN A 49 -3.87 -22.07 -5.92
CA ASN A 49 -3.79 -23.52 -6.18
C ASN A 49 -2.35 -23.95 -6.51
N TRP A 50 -1.62 -23.17 -7.31
CA TRP A 50 -0.21 -23.44 -7.63
C TRP A 50 0.63 -23.49 -6.36
N LEU A 51 0.48 -22.50 -5.46
CA LEU A 51 1.19 -22.45 -4.19
C LEU A 51 0.80 -23.61 -3.27
N SER A 52 -0.48 -23.97 -3.22
CA SER A 52 -0.98 -25.14 -2.48
C SER A 52 -0.37 -26.45 -2.99
N ILE A 53 -0.30 -26.63 -4.31
CA ILE A 53 0.29 -27.81 -4.96
C ILE A 53 1.78 -27.92 -4.63
N CYS A 54 2.48 -26.78 -4.57
CA CYS A 54 3.87 -26.67 -4.15
C CYS A 54 4.08 -26.81 -2.64
N LYS A 55 3.05 -27.17 -1.86
CA LYS A 55 3.09 -27.32 -0.39
C LYS A 55 3.56 -26.06 0.35
N ILE A 56 3.39 -24.88 -0.26
CA ILE A 56 3.57 -23.61 0.45
C ILE A 56 2.34 -23.44 1.32
N ASP A 57 2.55 -23.20 2.63
CA ASP A 57 1.44 -23.02 3.57
C ASP A 57 0.68 -21.72 3.25
N ILE A 58 -0.41 -21.87 2.51
CA ILE A 58 -1.32 -20.79 2.13
C ILE A 58 -2.38 -20.50 3.20
N LYS A 59 -2.50 -21.32 4.26
CA LYS A 59 -3.45 -21.10 5.35
C LYS A 59 -3.33 -19.70 5.98
N PRO A 60 -2.12 -19.20 6.34
CA PRO A 60 -1.99 -17.84 6.87
C PRO A 60 -2.43 -16.77 5.87
N LEU A 61 -2.26 -17.00 4.57
CA LEU A 61 -2.67 -16.09 3.50
C LEU A 61 -4.20 -16.12 3.30
N LEU A 62 -4.82 -17.30 3.42
CA LEU A 62 -6.27 -17.49 3.34
C LEU A 62 -6.99 -16.92 4.57
N GLU A 63 -6.39 -17.01 5.76
CA GLU A 63 -6.88 -16.35 6.97
C GLU A 63 -6.80 -14.82 6.86
N GLN A 64 -5.72 -14.29 6.27
CA GLN A 64 -5.63 -12.85 5.96
C GLN A 64 -6.76 -12.41 5.01
N VAL A 65 -7.07 -13.20 3.99
CA VAL A 65 -8.19 -12.93 3.05
C VAL A 65 -9.56 -13.03 3.73
N LYS A 66 -9.77 -13.97 4.67
CA LYS A 66 -11.01 -14.02 5.45
C LYS A 66 -11.17 -12.81 6.36
N ASN A 67 -10.08 -12.31 6.94
CA ASN A 67 -10.10 -11.07 7.73
C ASN A 67 -10.38 -9.81 6.89
N PHE A 68 -10.14 -9.82 5.57
CA PHE A 68 -10.50 -8.71 4.68
C PHE A 68 -12.02 -8.41 4.68
N ARG A 69 -12.90 -9.41 4.92
CA ARG A 69 -14.35 -9.16 5.02
C ARG A 69 -14.70 -8.24 6.20
N ASN A 70 -13.95 -8.33 7.29
CA ASN A 70 -14.11 -7.44 8.44
C ASN A 70 -13.53 -6.04 8.14
N VAL A 71 -12.49 -5.96 7.31
CA VAL A 71 -11.94 -4.68 6.81
C VAL A 71 -12.98 -3.92 5.98
N THR A 72 -13.81 -4.59 5.17
CA THR A 72 -14.89 -3.95 4.41
C THR A 72 -15.96 -3.33 5.32
N ALA A 73 -16.30 -4.02 6.43
CA ALA A 73 -17.22 -3.49 7.44
C ALA A 73 -16.62 -2.28 8.19
N VAL A 74 -15.33 -2.32 8.52
CA VAL A 74 -14.60 -1.19 9.12
C VAL A 74 -14.53 0.01 8.14
N LEU A 75 -14.31 -0.25 6.85
CA LEU A 75 -14.33 0.77 5.79
C LEU A 75 -15.70 1.46 5.66
N LEU A 76 -16.80 0.72 5.81
CA LEU A 76 -18.15 1.30 5.84
C LEU A 76 -18.40 2.16 7.09
N THR A 77 -17.83 1.79 8.25
CA THR A 77 -17.96 2.62 9.47
C THR A 77 -17.11 3.89 9.46
N LEU A 78 -16.03 3.92 8.67
CA LEU A 78 -15.12 5.08 8.57
C LEU A 78 -15.79 6.30 7.90
N SER A 79 -16.78 6.10 7.03
CA SER A 79 -17.55 7.21 6.43
C SER A 79 -18.39 8.00 7.43
N TYR A 80 -18.63 7.46 8.63
CA TYR A 80 -19.47 8.11 9.65
C TYR A 80 -18.68 9.06 10.56
N PHE A 81 -17.36 8.91 10.65
CA PHE A 81 -16.53 9.74 11.53
C PHE A 81 -16.03 11.00 10.81
N GLY A 82 -16.09 12.13 11.52
CA GLY A 82 -15.60 13.41 10.99
C GLY A 82 -14.07 13.45 10.84
N PRO A 83 -13.56 14.34 9.96
CA PRO A 83 -12.12 14.52 9.73
C PRO A 83 -11.35 14.98 10.97
N SER A 84 -12.02 15.65 11.90
CA SER A 84 -11.48 16.07 13.21
C SER A 84 -11.13 14.89 14.12
N ILE A 85 -11.67 13.71 13.88
CA ILE A 85 -11.41 12.50 14.68
C ILE A 85 -10.46 11.57 13.92
N ILE A 86 -10.75 11.26 12.66
CA ILE A 86 -9.95 10.28 11.91
C ILE A 86 -8.54 10.79 11.63
N SER A 87 -8.38 12.06 11.22
CA SER A 87 -7.07 12.57 10.80
C SER A 87 -6.06 12.58 11.96
N PRO A 88 -6.40 13.04 13.18
CA PRO A 88 -5.51 12.91 14.33
C PRO A 88 -5.19 11.47 14.71
N ILE A 89 -6.17 10.55 14.65
CA ILE A 89 -5.94 9.12 14.94
C ILE A 89 -4.94 8.52 13.94
N TYR A 90 -5.07 8.85 12.66
CA TYR A 90 -4.17 8.37 11.62
C TYR A 90 -2.74 8.93 11.79
N ILE A 91 -2.61 10.24 12.05
CA ILE A 91 -1.30 10.86 12.32
C ILE A 91 -0.65 10.28 13.58
N LEU A 92 -1.43 10.09 14.65
CA LEU A 92 -0.96 9.47 15.88
C LEU A 92 -0.50 8.02 15.63
N SER A 93 -1.24 7.27 14.81
CA SER A 93 -0.86 5.92 14.41
C SER A 93 0.50 5.92 13.69
N LEU A 94 0.69 6.80 12.69
CA LEU A 94 1.97 6.95 11.99
C LEU A 94 3.12 7.34 12.93
N LEU A 95 2.85 8.19 13.93
CA LEU A 95 3.82 8.56 14.95
C LEU A 95 4.24 7.35 15.80
N LEU A 96 3.29 6.52 16.22
CA LEU A 96 3.58 5.29 16.96
C LEU A 96 4.42 4.31 16.13
N PHE A 97 4.11 4.16 14.82
CA PHE A 97 4.93 3.36 13.91
C PHE A 97 6.35 3.89 13.79
N LEU A 98 6.52 5.21 13.68
CA LEU A 98 7.84 5.85 13.62
C LEU A 98 8.64 5.61 14.91
N LEU A 99 8.02 5.83 16.08
CA LEU A 99 8.66 5.60 17.38
C LEU A 99 9.12 4.15 17.51
N TYR A 100 8.25 3.19 17.19
CA TYR A 100 8.61 1.78 17.19
C TYR A 100 9.75 1.47 16.22
N ALA A 101 9.74 2.06 15.02
CA ALA A 101 10.78 1.86 14.02
C ALA A 101 12.16 2.36 14.50
N VAL A 102 12.17 3.48 15.22
CA VAL A 102 13.39 4.04 15.85
C VAL A 102 13.91 3.09 16.92
N PHE A 103 13.05 2.63 17.85
CA PHE A 103 13.44 1.68 18.90
C PHE A 103 13.93 0.33 18.34
N THR A 104 13.37 -0.12 17.22
CA THR A 104 13.79 -1.37 16.58
C THR A 104 14.98 -1.21 15.63
N SER A 105 15.47 0.02 15.44
CA SER A 105 16.59 0.37 14.54
C SER A 105 16.39 -0.11 13.10
N ASN A 106 15.14 -0.23 12.63
CA ASN A 106 14.86 -0.59 11.25
C ASN A 106 14.87 0.68 10.37
N ARG A 107 16.02 0.94 9.71
CA ARG A 107 16.22 2.13 8.87
C ARG A 107 15.17 2.28 7.77
N ASN A 108 14.74 1.18 7.18
CA ASN A 108 13.75 1.21 6.11
C ASN A 108 12.41 1.74 6.63
N LEU A 109 11.93 1.14 7.72
CA LEU A 109 10.66 1.50 8.34
C LEU A 109 10.66 2.92 8.91
N VAL A 110 11.79 3.37 9.48
CA VAL A 110 11.96 4.77 9.94
C VAL A 110 11.76 5.72 8.77
N SER A 111 12.44 5.47 7.65
CA SER A 111 12.33 6.35 6.46
C SER A 111 10.91 6.39 5.91
N THR A 112 10.26 5.24 5.75
CA THR A 112 8.89 5.14 5.22
C THR A 112 7.90 5.85 6.14
N SER A 113 7.96 5.58 7.45
CA SER A 113 7.04 6.20 8.41
C SER A 113 7.26 7.71 8.51
N ALA A 114 8.51 8.19 8.48
CA ALA A 114 8.82 9.62 8.52
C ALA A 114 8.31 10.36 7.28
N ILE A 115 8.50 9.79 6.08
CA ILE A 115 8.00 10.38 4.82
C ILE A 115 6.48 10.45 4.83
N LEU A 116 5.79 9.38 5.24
CA LEU A 116 4.33 9.36 5.31
C LEU A 116 3.80 10.32 6.37
N LEU A 117 4.46 10.43 7.52
CA LEU A 117 4.10 11.39 8.57
C LEU A 117 4.22 12.83 8.06
N ALA A 118 5.35 13.18 7.43
CA ALA A 118 5.59 14.52 6.88
C ALA A 118 4.57 14.91 5.81
N LEU A 119 4.20 13.97 4.93
CA LEU A 119 3.15 14.16 3.93
C LEU A 119 1.81 14.49 4.59
N ASN A 120 1.40 13.69 5.57
CA ASN A 120 0.08 13.82 6.18
C ASN A 120 -0.01 14.99 7.17
N ILE A 121 1.08 15.39 7.82
CA ILE A 121 1.13 16.64 8.60
C ILE A 121 0.97 17.84 7.67
N THR A 122 1.68 17.87 6.54
CA THR A 122 1.51 18.94 5.54
C THR A 122 0.07 19.01 5.04
N GLY A 123 -0.53 17.85 4.71
CA GLY A 123 -1.95 17.77 4.33
C GLY A 123 -2.90 18.24 5.43
N TYR A 124 -2.65 17.84 6.68
CA TYR A 124 -3.47 18.24 7.83
C TYR A 124 -3.37 19.73 8.14
N LEU A 125 -2.19 20.34 8.00
CA LEU A 125 -2.03 21.80 8.13
C LEU A 125 -2.77 22.55 7.02
N LEU A 126 -2.74 22.05 5.78
CA LEU A 126 -3.48 22.62 4.65
C LEU A 126 -5.01 22.49 4.83
N PHE A 127 -5.49 21.42 5.46
CA PHE A 127 -6.92 21.26 5.78
C PHE A 127 -7.33 21.98 7.06
N LEU A 128 -6.44 22.13 8.05
CA LEU A 128 -6.70 23.04 9.18
C LEU A 128 -6.85 24.47 8.68
N THR A 129 -6.21 24.86 7.57
CA THR A 129 -6.45 26.16 6.95
C THR A 129 -7.81 26.29 6.24
N ASP A 130 -8.60 25.23 6.04
CA ASP A 130 -10.04 25.37 5.74
C ASP A 130 -10.82 25.97 6.93
N PHE A 131 -10.30 25.93 8.17
CA PHE A 131 -10.86 26.75 9.28
C PHE A 131 -10.70 28.27 9.03
N ARG A 132 -10.04 28.69 7.96
CA ARG A 132 -10.03 30.09 7.55
C ARG A 132 -11.41 30.58 7.10
N GLU A 133 -12.35 29.69 6.76
CA GLU A 133 -13.79 30.04 6.64
C GLU A 133 -14.33 30.72 7.90
N LEU A 134 -13.80 30.37 9.08
CA LEU A 134 -14.21 30.98 10.36
C LEU A 134 -13.58 32.36 10.60
N ILE A 135 -12.50 32.71 9.87
CA ILE A 135 -11.67 33.90 10.11
C ILE A 135 -11.78 34.92 8.95
N TYR A 136 -12.04 34.49 7.70
CA TYR A 136 -12.13 35.36 6.52
C TYR A 136 -13.22 34.91 5.52
N PRO A 137 -14.47 35.38 5.67
CA PRO A 137 -15.63 34.93 4.89
C PRO A 137 -15.73 35.47 3.44
N ASN A 138 -14.76 36.27 2.97
CA ASN A 138 -14.90 37.07 1.73
C ASN A 138 -13.96 36.66 0.58
N ILE A 139 -13.39 35.45 0.59
CA ILE A 139 -12.60 34.94 -0.54
C ILE A 139 -13.45 33.93 -1.30
N GLU A 140 -13.46 33.99 -2.64
CA GLU A 140 -14.09 32.97 -3.48
C GLU A 140 -13.51 31.58 -3.13
N HIS A 141 -14.38 30.68 -2.67
CA HIS A 141 -13.99 29.36 -2.15
C HIS A 141 -13.35 28.44 -3.18
N GLU A 142 -13.86 28.44 -4.40
CA GLU A 142 -13.49 27.45 -5.41
C GLU A 142 -12.03 27.59 -5.90
N PRO A 143 -11.47 28.80 -6.16
CA PRO A 143 -10.05 28.96 -6.48
C PRO A 143 -9.10 28.48 -5.37
N TYR A 144 -9.49 28.62 -4.10
CA TYR A 144 -8.69 28.15 -2.97
C TYR A 144 -8.65 26.62 -2.90
N VAL A 145 -9.81 25.97 -3.03
CA VAL A 145 -9.94 24.50 -3.07
C VAL A 145 -9.11 23.90 -4.20
N MET A 146 -9.14 24.54 -5.38
CA MET A 146 -8.29 24.15 -6.51
C MET A 146 -6.80 24.21 -6.16
N GLY A 147 -6.35 25.28 -5.48
CA GLY A 147 -4.97 25.43 -5.01
C GLY A 147 -4.53 24.35 -4.02
N VAL A 148 -5.40 23.95 -3.09
CA VAL A 148 -5.13 22.88 -2.14
C VAL A 148 -4.93 21.53 -2.85
N PHE A 149 -5.81 21.19 -3.80
CA PHE A 149 -5.66 19.95 -4.58
C PHE A 149 -4.40 19.95 -5.44
N LEU A 150 -4.00 21.09 -6.00
CA LEU A 150 -2.75 21.23 -6.76
C LEU A 150 -1.52 20.95 -5.87
N ILE A 151 -1.48 21.53 -4.66
CA ILE A 151 -0.39 21.31 -3.70
C ILE A 151 -0.35 19.83 -3.30
N GLN A 152 -1.49 19.22 -2.99
CA GLN A 152 -1.57 17.80 -2.64
C GLN A 152 -1.09 16.90 -3.78
N LEU A 153 -1.57 17.13 -5.00
CA LEU A 153 -1.15 16.38 -6.18
C LEU A 153 0.36 16.45 -6.39
N SER A 154 0.95 17.66 -6.29
CA SER A 154 2.39 17.84 -6.42
C SER A 154 3.17 17.09 -5.33
N SER A 155 2.71 17.14 -4.07
CA SER A 155 3.34 16.45 -2.95
C SER A 155 3.31 14.92 -3.12
N TYR A 156 2.19 14.36 -3.59
CA TYR A 156 2.07 12.93 -3.86
C TYR A 156 2.99 12.48 -5.00
N CYS A 157 3.11 13.27 -6.07
CA CYS A 157 4.01 12.99 -7.20
C CYS A 157 5.49 12.96 -6.77
N VAL A 158 5.92 13.92 -5.94
CA VAL A 158 7.29 13.96 -5.39
C VAL A 158 7.56 12.71 -4.57
N ILE A 159 6.66 12.37 -3.64
CA ILE A 159 6.85 11.23 -2.75
C ILE A 159 6.76 9.90 -3.51
N PHE A 160 5.86 9.77 -4.47
CA PHE A 160 5.82 8.63 -5.38
C PHE A 160 7.17 8.40 -6.08
N SER A 161 7.79 9.47 -6.56
CA SER A 161 9.11 9.41 -7.20
C SER A 161 10.20 8.94 -6.23
N ILE A 162 10.17 9.42 -4.97
CA ILE A 162 11.08 8.95 -3.91
C ILE A 162 10.91 7.44 -3.69
N PHE A 163 9.69 6.93 -3.56
CA PHE A 163 9.44 5.49 -3.38
C PHE A 163 9.88 4.67 -4.59
N LYS A 164 9.66 5.13 -5.83
CA LYS A 164 10.14 4.43 -7.03
C LYS A 164 11.67 4.37 -7.10
N ILE A 165 12.36 5.45 -6.74
CA ILE A 165 13.83 5.47 -6.65
C ILE A 165 14.30 4.50 -5.58
N LYS A 166 13.65 4.48 -4.42
CA LYS A 166 13.96 3.58 -3.30
C LYS A 166 13.80 2.10 -3.70
N VAL A 167 12.72 1.74 -4.38
CA VAL A 167 12.48 0.39 -4.93
C VAL A 167 13.58 -0.02 -5.93
N ARG A 168 13.99 0.90 -6.82
CA ARG A 168 15.05 0.64 -7.81
C ARG A 168 16.43 0.44 -7.17
N ARG A 169 16.77 1.20 -6.13
CA ARG A 169 18.08 1.12 -5.43
C ARG A 169 18.20 -0.05 -4.46
N THR A 170 17.10 -0.72 -4.13
CA THR A 170 17.13 -1.85 -3.18
C THR A 170 17.56 -3.13 -3.91
N ASP A 171 18.83 -3.50 -3.73
CA ASP A 171 19.44 -4.73 -4.26
C ASP A 171 19.01 -5.96 -3.45
N ILE A 172 18.60 -7.02 -4.16
CA ILE A 172 17.94 -8.22 -3.60
C ILE A 172 18.95 -9.26 -3.05
N THR A 173 20.20 -8.87 -2.79
CA THR A 173 21.26 -9.85 -2.44
C THR A 173 21.04 -10.59 -1.11
N ARG A 174 20.04 -10.22 -0.29
CA ARG A 174 19.61 -10.98 0.91
C ARG A 174 18.09 -10.94 1.10
N ALA A 175 17.53 -12.01 1.69
CA ALA A 175 16.09 -12.20 1.94
C ALA A 175 15.40 -11.04 2.68
N ASN A 176 16.09 -10.32 3.57
CA ASN A 176 15.51 -9.16 4.27
C ASN A 176 15.16 -8.01 3.32
N PHE A 177 15.93 -7.82 2.25
CA PHE A 177 15.70 -6.75 1.28
C PHE A 177 14.53 -7.04 0.34
N ILE A 178 14.10 -8.31 0.21
CA ILE A 178 12.92 -8.69 -0.56
C ILE A 178 11.66 -8.13 0.10
N ASN A 179 11.52 -8.36 1.41
CA ASN A 179 10.34 -7.90 2.17
C ASN A 179 10.24 -6.37 2.18
N ASP A 180 11.37 -5.69 2.39
CA ASP A 180 11.44 -4.23 2.35
C ASP A 180 11.04 -3.69 0.97
N LYS A 181 11.54 -4.30 -0.11
CA LYS A 181 11.21 -3.91 -1.49
C LYS A 181 9.74 -4.13 -1.83
N VAL A 182 9.13 -5.23 -1.37
CA VAL A 182 7.69 -5.50 -1.54
C VAL A 182 6.86 -4.44 -0.83
N CYS A 183 7.21 -4.09 0.41
CA CYS A 183 6.52 -3.05 1.18
C CYS A 183 6.65 -1.67 0.53
N ASP A 184 7.85 -1.28 0.09
CA ASP A 184 8.06 0.00 -0.61
C ASP A 184 7.32 0.05 -1.95
N THR A 185 7.24 -1.08 -2.65
CA THR A 185 6.45 -1.19 -3.89
C THR A 185 4.96 -1.00 -3.62
N ALA A 186 4.43 -1.64 -2.57
CA ALA A 186 3.03 -1.47 -2.17
C ALA A 186 2.71 -0.01 -1.82
N HIS A 187 3.57 0.67 -1.06
CA HIS A 187 3.42 2.10 -0.78
C HIS A 187 3.43 2.96 -2.05
N SER A 188 4.25 2.62 -3.06
CA SER A 188 4.24 3.35 -4.34
C SER A 188 2.90 3.25 -5.07
N TYR A 189 2.21 2.11 -5.00
CA TYR A 189 0.87 1.96 -5.60
C TYR A 189 -0.22 2.66 -4.80
N ILE A 190 -0.10 2.70 -3.47
CA ILE A 190 -1.03 3.47 -2.63
C ILE A 190 -0.87 4.98 -2.90
N LEU A 191 0.35 5.45 -3.13
CA LEU A 191 0.57 6.85 -3.55
C LEU A 191 0.01 7.14 -4.94
N LEU A 192 0.10 6.19 -5.88
CA LEU A 192 -0.54 6.33 -7.18
C LEU A 192 -2.07 6.47 -7.06
N TYR A 193 -2.68 5.71 -6.13
CA TYR A 193 -4.10 5.85 -5.81
C TYR A 193 -4.44 7.27 -5.31
N PHE A 194 -3.65 7.84 -4.40
CA PHE A 194 -3.84 9.22 -3.95
C PHE A 194 -3.66 10.26 -5.06
N ILE A 195 -2.70 10.05 -5.98
CA ILE A 195 -2.51 10.90 -7.16
C ILE A 195 -3.78 10.90 -8.04
N ILE A 196 -4.36 9.73 -8.30
CA ILE A 196 -5.57 9.61 -9.12
C ILE A 196 -6.73 10.34 -8.47
N ILE A 197 -6.94 10.16 -7.15
CA ILE A 197 -8.03 10.84 -6.45
C ILE A 197 -7.83 12.36 -6.43
N ALA A 198 -6.62 12.83 -6.14
CA ALA A 198 -6.32 14.26 -6.14
C ALA A 198 -6.49 14.88 -7.54
N LEU A 199 -6.11 14.15 -8.60
CA LEU A 199 -6.31 14.59 -9.97
C LEU A 199 -7.79 14.68 -10.34
N LEU A 200 -8.60 13.67 -9.98
CA LEU A 200 -10.04 13.69 -10.21
C LEU A 200 -10.72 14.84 -9.46
N ALA A 201 -10.33 15.09 -8.20
CA ALA A 201 -10.84 16.20 -7.41
C ALA A 201 -10.46 17.57 -8.01
N LEU A 202 -9.24 17.69 -8.53
CA LEU A 202 -8.77 18.90 -9.22
C LEU A 202 -9.56 19.15 -10.51
N ILE A 203 -9.83 18.11 -11.30
CA ILE A 203 -10.63 18.21 -12.53
C ILE A 203 -12.05 18.67 -12.18
N GLU A 204 -12.69 18.05 -11.19
CA GLU A 204 -14.03 18.41 -10.74
C GLU A 204 -14.10 19.86 -10.25
N SER A 205 -13.16 20.28 -9.41
CA SER A 205 -13.06 21.68 -8.94
C SER A 205 -12.82 22.67 -10.10
N THR A 206 -12.00 22.31 -11.09
CA THR A 206 -11.78 23.14 -12.28
C THR A 206 -13.06 23.29 -13.11
N ILE A 207 -13.83 22.21 -13.27
CA ILE A 207 -15.11 22.25 -13.99
C ILE A 207 -16.08 23.19 -13.28
N ARG A 208 -16.17 23.17 -11.95
CA ARG A 208 -17.06 24.07 -11.18
C ARG A 208 -16.67 25.54 -11.31
N VAL A 209 -15.37 25.84 -11.33
CA VAL A 209 -14.89 27.22 -11.55
C VAL A 209 -15.24 27.71 -12.96
N VAL A 210 -15.06 26.87 -13.98
CA VAL A 210 -15.28 27.26 -15.39
C VAL A 210 -16.76 27.23 -15.78
N TYR A 211 -17.54 26.31 -15.22
CA TYR A 211 -18.96 26.09 -15.52
C TYR A 211 -19.80 26.06 -14.23
N PRO A 212 -20.11 27.23 -13.63
CA PRO A 212 -20.81 27.30 -12.34
C PRO A 212 -22.24 26.75 -12.35
N THR A 213 -22.83 26.54 -13.53
CA THR A 213 -24.18 25.97 -13.70
C THR A 213 -24.20 24.44 -13.73
N PHE A 214 -23.03 23.79 -13.69
CA PHE A 214 -22.88 22.35 -13.75
C PHE A 214 -22.51 21.79 -12.37
N ASP A 215 -23.52 21.31 -11.63
CA ASP A 215 -23.36 20.72 -10.30
C ASP A 215 -22.79 19.29 -10.40
N LEU A 216 -21.47 19.18 -10.52
CA LEU A 216 -20.73 17.92 -10.44
C LEU A 216 -19.97 17.85 -9.11
N ASP A 217 -20.48 17.08 -8.15
CA ASP A 217 -19.92 16.97 -6.78
C ASP A 217 -19.61 15.51 -6.37
N ILE A 218 -19.45 14.61 -7.34
CA ILE A 218 -19.31 13.17 -7.07
C ILE A 218 -18.01 12.90 -6.32
N ILE A 219 -16.88 13.41 -6.81
CA ILE A 219 -15.58 13.18 -6.19
C ILE A 219 -15.47 14.01 -4.93
N TYR A 220 -15.92 15.26 -4.92
CA TYR A 220 -15.86 16.14 -3.76
C TYR A 220 -16.61 15.54 -2.55
N GLN A 221 -17.84 15.04 -2.74
CA GLN A 221 -18.62 14.41 -1.68
C GLN A 221 -17.97 13.13 -1.14
N ASN A 222 -17.34 12.35 -2.03
CA ASN A 222 -16.72 11.07 -1.67
C ASN A 222 -15.23 11.16 -1.33
N TYR A 223 -14.60 12.33 -1.48
CA TYR A 223 -13.16 12.54 -1.36
C TYR A 223 -12.63 12.06 0.00
N ARG A 224 -13.40 12.32 1.06
CA ARG A 224 -13.07 11.91 2.44
C ARG A 224 -12.99 10.40 2.56
N THR A 225 -14.05 9.70 2.14
CA THR A 225 -14.12 8.24 2.18
C THR A 225 -13.01 7.60 1.35
N LEU A 226 -12.76 8.13 0.15
CA LEU A 226 -11.67 7.68 -0.72
C LEU A 226 -10.30 7.87 -0.06
N THR A 227 -10.07 8.99 0.62
CA THR A 227 -8.83 9.23 1.34
C THR A 227 -8.65 8.24 2.50
N TYR A 228 -9.72 7.97 3.26
CA TYR A 228 -9.68 7.01 4.39
C TYR A 228 -9.42 5.59 3.94
N ILE A 229 -9.96 5.17 2.79
CA ILE A 229 -9.64 3.87 2.19
C ILE A 229 -8.12 3.77 1.98
N GLY A 230 -7.50 4.79 1.39
CA GLY A 230 -6.05 4.83 1.19
C GLY A 230 -5.26 4.73 2.50
N TRP A 231 -5.72 5.43 3.56
CA TRP A 231 -5.09 5.38 4.89
C TRP A 231 -5.18 4.02 5.57
N VAL A 232 -6.27 3.27 5.37
CA VAL A 232 -6.37 1.90 5.89
C VAL A 232 -5.34 1.01 5.20
N PHE A 233 -5.16 1.14 3.89
CA PHE A 233 -4.16 0.38 3.15
C PHE A 233 -2.73 0.75 3.56
N THR A 234 -2.40 2.03 3.78
CA THR A 234 -1.06 2.42 4.27
C THR A 234 -0.76 1.79 5.63
N LEU A 235 -1.68 1.87 6.60
CA LEU A 235 -1.49 1.24 7.91
C LEU A 235 -1.36 -0.29 7.80
N SER A 236 -2.11 -0.92 6.90
CA SER A 236 -2.04 -2.37 6.68
C SER A 236 -0.66 -2.80 6.15
N VAL A 237 -0.07 -2.05 5.22
CA VAL A 237 1.28 -2.32 4.70
C VAL A 237 2.34 -2.04 5.77
N LEU A 238 2.22 -0.95 6.53
CA LEU A 238 3.12 -0.67 7.66
C LEU A 238 3.06 -1.79 8.72
N CYS A 239 1.87 -2.26 9.07
CA CYS A 239 1.68 -3.38 9.99
C CYS A 239 2.33 -4.66 9.45
N SER A 240 2.17 -4.97 8.17
CA SER A 240 2.83 -6.11 7.52
C SER A 240 4.35 -6.01 7.59
N SER A 241 4.91 -4.81 7.37
CA SER A 241 6.36 -4.58 7.48
C SER A 241 6.90 -4.79 8.90
N LEU A 242 6.11 -4.45 9.93
CA LEU A 242 6.44 -4.73 11.33
C LEU A 242 6.53 -6.22 11.62
N PHE A 243 5.52 -6.99 11.21
CA PHE A 243 5.48 -8.43 11.43
C PHE A 243 6.65 -9.14 10.75
N LEU A 244 6.93 -8.78 9.49
CA LEU A 244 8.07 -9.31 8.74
C LEU A 244 9.42 -8.96 9.40
N SER A 245 9.54 -7.75 9.96
CA SER A 245 10.74 -7.34 10.69
C SER A 245 10.93 -8.08 12.02
N ARG A 246 9.86 -8.54 12.68
CA ARG A 246 9.96 -9.35 13.92
C ARG A 246 10.41 -10.78 13.63
N ASN A 247 9.82 -11.42 12.62
CA ASN A 247 10.11 -12.82 12.29
C ASN A 247 11.58 -13.00 11.90
N THR A 248 12.12 -12.10 11.08
CA THR A 248 13.53 -12.12 10.66
C THR A 248 14.52 -11.90 11.82
N LYS A 249 14.13 -11.17 12.87
CA LYS A 249 14.96 -11.00 14.08
C LYS A 249 14.95 -12.25 14.96
N SER A 250 13.80 -12.93 15.06
CA SER A 250 13.65 -14.19 15.80
C SER A 250 14.53 -15.31 15.20
N GLU A 251 14.49 -15.47 13.88
CA GLU A 251 15.31 -16.47 13.17
C GLU A 251 16.82 -16.25 13.37
N ARG A 252 17.28 -15.00 13.43
CA ARG A 252 18.70 -14.68 13.72
C ARG A 252 19.12 -15.07 15.13
N ILE A 253 18.24 -14.96 16.13
CA ILE A 253 18.55 -15.34 17.51
C ILE A 253 18.66 -16.87 17.61
N LEU A 254 17.76 -17.59 16.94
CA LEU A 254 17.75 -19.07 16.91
C LEU A 254 18.99 -19.64 16.20
N THR A 255 19.35 -19.10 15.02
CA THR A 255 20.55 -19.53 14.27
C THR A 255 21.86 -19.17 14.96
N ARG A 256 21.91 -18.04 15.69
CA ARG A 256 23.10 -17.67 16.48
C ARG A 256 23.27 -18.58 17.69
N ASN A 257 22.17 -18.97 18.35
CA ASN A 257 22.18 -19.90 19.47
C ASN A 257 22.50 -21.34 19.06
N SER A 258 22.13 -21.77 17.85
CA SER A 258 22.53 -23.09 17.33
C SER A 258 24.01 -23.16 16.97
N ASN A 259 24.57 -22.07 16.44
CA ASN A 259 25.99 -22.00 16.09
C ASN A 259 26.92 -21.78 17.28
N ALA A 260 26.41 -21.21 18.38
CA ALA A 260 27.16 -21.09 19.63
C ALA A 260 27.18 -22.38 20.48
N ARG A 261 26.36 -23.38 20.11
CA ARG A 261 26.30 -24.71 20.77
C ARG A 261 27.02 -25.81 19.98
N ARG A 262 27.65 -25.48 18.85
CA ARG A 262 28.56 -26.34 18.09
C ARG A 262 29.99 -25.84 18.29
#